data_AF-A0A433UPI7-F1
#
_entry.id   AF-A0A433UPI7-F1
#
_cell.length_a   1.000
_cell.length_b   1.000
_cell.length_c   1.000
_cell.angle_alpha   90.00
_cell.angle_beta   90.00
_cell.angle_gamma   90.00
#
_symmetry.space_group_name_H-M   'P 1'
#
loop_
_entity.id
_entity.type
_entity.pdbx_description
1 polymer ?
#
loop_
_entity_poly.entity_id
_entity_poly.type
_entity_poly.pdbx_seq_one_letter_code
_entity_poly.pdbx_strand_id
1 'polypeptide(L)'
;MIVTLCSTSVINSTANAQEAPPIFGDITINRQFSPDPLKVRGMSGGSVKATEVGGKETPTGPCAGFVDKAADHTLKLTSKFDYLKLQVESPRDTTIIIKGPGGTWCNDDFDGKNPGIVGEWLKGTYQIWVGSYEKGKYLPYTLKITEVK
;
A
#
# COMPACT_ATOMS: atom_id res chain seq x y z
N MET A 1 40.71 -53.84 21.77
CA MET A 1 39.29 -53.40 21.78
C MET A 1 39.27 -51.91 21.51
N ILE A 2 38.81 -51.51 20.33
CA ILE A 2 38.74 -50.10 19.89
C ILE A 2 37.36 -49.57 20.30
N VAL A 3 37.31 -48.47 21.04
CA VAL A 3 36.05 -47.77 21.37
C VAL A 3 36.01 -46.50 20.54
N THR A 4 35.15 -46.50 19.54
CA THR A 4 34.91 -45.36 18.64
C THR A 4 33.94 -44.38 19.30
N LEU A 5 34.36 -43.13 19.50
CA LEU A 5 33.49 -42.04 19.96
C LEU A 5 32.76 -41.44 18.75
N CYS A 6 31.43 -41.43 18.78
CA CYS A 6 30.59 -40.75 17.80
C CYS A 6 30.18 -39.38 18.37
N SER A 7 30.72 -38.30 17.82
CA SER A 7 30.31 -36.93 18.15
C SER A 7 29.13 -36.52 17.26
N THR A 8 27.95 -36.35 17.86
CA THR A 8 26.76 -35.83 17.16
C THR A 8 26.75 -34.30 17.25
N SER A 9 26.96 -33.62 16.12
CA SER A 9 26.76 -32.17 16.02
C SER A 9 25.27 -31.85 15.88
N VAL A 10 24.76 -30.97 16.74
CA VAL A 10 23.38 -30.47 16.69
C VAL A 10 23.36 -29.15 15.91
N ILE A 11 22.64 -29.11 14.78
CA ILE A 11 22.46 -27.89 13.99
C ILE A 11 21.17 -27.22 14.45
N ASN A 12 21.27 -26.11 15.18
CA ASN A 12 20.10 -25.30 15.54
C ASN A 12 19.76 -24.35 14.38
N SER A 13 18.76 -24.71 13.58
CA SER A 13 18.19 -23.82 12.56
C SER A 13 17.23 -22.83 13.22
N THR A 14 17.65 -21.57 13.38
CA THR A 14 16.74 -20.49 13.77
C THR A 14 15.87 -20.12 12.56
N ALA A 15 14.59 -20.51 12.56
CA ALA A 15 13.63 -20.00 11.60
C ALA A 15 13.34 -18.52 11.93
N ASN A 16 13.81 -17.62 11.08
CA ASN A 16 13.44 -16.20 11.17
C ASN A 16 11.99 -16.07 10.66
N ALA A 17 11.02 -16.07 11.57
CA ALA A 17 9.64 -15.78 11.23
C ALA A 17 9.53 -14.27 10.92
N GLN A 18 9.67 -13.90 9.66
CA GLN A 18 9.35 -12.55 9.19
C GLN A 18 7.86 -12.31 9.50
N GLU A 19 7.56 -11.42 10.43
CA GLU A 19 6.17 -11.00 10.69
C GLU A 19 5.53 -10.57 9.36
N ALA A 20 4.39 -11.17 9.05
CA ALA A 20 3.63 -10.79 7.87
C ALA A 20 3.17 -9.33 8.04
N PRO A 21 3.34 -8.46 7.03
CA PRO A 21 2.83 -7.11 7.11
C PRO A 21 1.32 -7.11 7.42
N PRO A 22 0.81 -6.14 8.19
CA PRO A 22 -0.62 -6.05 8.48
C PRO A 22 -1.42 -6.04 7.17
N ILE A 23 -2.49 -6.84 7.15
CA ILE A 23 -3.43 -6.96 6.03
C ILE A 23 -4.62 -6.07 6.40
N PHE A 24 -4.76 -4.94 5.70
CA PHE A 24 -5.64 -3.82 6.07
C PHE A 24 -5.30 -3.19 7.43
N GLY A 25 -5.41 -1.87 7.54
CA GLY A 25 -5.18 -1.22 8.83
C GLY A 25 -4.72 0.22 8.76
N ASP A 26 -4.76 0.86 9.92
CA ASP A 26 -4.32 2.22 10.14
C ASP A 26 -2.79 2.27 10.23
N ILE A 27 -2.20 3.12 9.41
CA ILE A 27 -0.76 3.34 9.32
C ILE A 27 -0.48 4.70 9.91
N THR A 28 0.43 4.79 10.88
CA THR A 28 0.90 6.08 11.39
C THR A 28 2.39 6.20 11.12
N ILE A 29 2.80 7.20 10.35
CA ILE A 29 4.21 7.46 10.03
C ILE A 29 4.61 8.90 10.32
N ASN A 30 5.87 9.06 10.68
CA ASN A 30 6.60 10.33 10.74
C ASN A 30 7.73 10.30 9.72
N ARG A 31 8.41 11.43 9.46
CA ARG A 31 9.64 11.46 8.66
C ARG A 31 10.69 10.50 9.22
N GLN A 32 11.56 10.03 8.34
CA GLN A 32 12.61 9.05 8.60
C GLN A 32 12.06 7.73 9.18
N PHE A 33 10.90 7.29 8.69
CA PHE A 33 10.30 6.05 9.15
C PHE A 33 11.13 4.84 8.67
N SER A 34 11.05 3.76 9.43
CA SER A 34 11.70 2.50 9.10
C SER A 34 10.76 1.33 9.42
N PRO A 35 10.64 0.32 8.55
CA PRO A 35 11.34 0.18 7.26
C PRO A 35 10.82 1.15 6.18
N ASP A 36 11.69 1.54 5.24
CA ASP A 36 11.35 2.28 4.00
C ASP A 36 11.86 1.48 2.77
N PRO A 37 11.00 1.04 1.84
CA PRO A 37 9.55 1.27 1.80
C PRO A 37 8.81 0.50 2.89
N LEU A 38 7.87 1.20 3.54
CA LEU A 38 6.85 0.55 4.35
C LEU A 38 5.89 -0.16 3.39
N LYS A 39 5.61 -1.43 3.67
CA LYS A 39 4.74 -2.26 2.84
C LYS A 39 3.54 -2.70 3.65
N VAL A 40 2.35 -2.49 3.10
CA VAL A 40 1.09 -3.04 3.64
C VAL A 40 0.37 -3.79 2.54
N ARG A 41 -0.45 -4.77 2.91
CA ARG A 41 -1.17 -5.62 1.95
C ARG A 41 -2.67 -5.40 2.05
N GLY A 42 -3.37 -5.70 0.96
CA GLY A 42 -4.83 -5.68 0.91
C GLY A 42 -5.38 -6.42 -0.31
N MET A 43 -6.69 -6.31 -0.49
CA MET A 43 -7.44 -6.82 -1.63
C MET A 43 -8.15 -5.65 -2.29
N SER A 44 -7.88 -5.43 -3.57
CA SER A 44 -8.46 -4.32 -4.31
C SER A 44 -9.89 -4.63 -4.72
N GLY A 45 -10.56 -3.62 -5.25
CA GLY A 45 -11.80 -3.78 -6.00
C GLY A 45 -13.01 -3.34 -5.21
N GLY A 46 -14.18 -3.81 -5.64
CA GLY A 46 -15.47 -3.45 -5.06
C GLY A 46 -16.53 -3.19 -6.11
N SER A 47 -17.66 -2.65 -5.66
CA SER A 47 -18.85 -2.44 -6.50
C SER A 47 -19.19 -0.97 -6.74
N VAL A 48 -18.56 -0.05 -6.01
CA VAL A 48 -18.79 1.39 -6.09
C VAL A 48 -17.89 1.97 -7.19
N LYS A 49 -18.42 2.83 -8.06
CA LYS A 49 -17.57 3.50 -9.06
C LYS A 49 -16.60 4.44 -8.36
N ALA A 50 -15.34 4.44 -8.78
CA ALA A 50 -14.33 5.34 -8.25
C ALA A 50 -14.74 6.82 -8.34
N THR A 51 -15.48 7.21 -9.39
CA THR A 51 -15.98 8.58 -9.55
C THR A 51 -17.02 9.01 -8.52
N GLU A 52 -17.74 8.07 -7.90
CA GLU A 52 -18.67 8.35 -6.80
C GLU A 52 -17.91 8.66 -5.51
N VAL A 53 -16.69 8.14 -5.37
CA VAL A 53 -15.80 8.42 -4.25
C VAL A 53 -14.95 9.64 -4.56
N GLY A 54 -14.07 9.60 -5.55
CA GLY A 54 -13.06 10.63 -5.79
C GLY A 54 -13.48 11.81 -6.65
N GLY A 55 -14.68 11.78 -7.26
CA GLY A 55 -15.07 12.72 -8.30
C GLY A 55 -14.60 12.28 -9.69
N LYS A 56 -14.92 13.04 -10.74
CA LYS A 56 -14.58 12.64 -12.12
C LYS A 56 -13.10 12.82 -12.43
N GLU A 57 -12.56 13.98 -12.07
CA GLU A 57 -11.20 14.41 -12.36
C GLU A 57 -10.54 14.98 -11.11
N THR A 58 -9.26 14.66 -10.94
CA THR A 58 -8.41 15.20 -9.88
C THR A 58 -7.11 15.74 -10.49
N PRO A 59 -6.30 16.51 -9.75
CA PRO A 59 -5.02 17.01 -10.28
C PRO A 59 -4.03 15.92 -10.73
N THR A 60 -4.21 14.66 -10.30
CA THR A 60 -3.33 13.53 -10.66
C THR A 60 -3.95 12.59 -11.68
N GLY A 61 -5.17 12.84 -12.11
CA GLY A 61 -5.88 12.03 -13.11
C GLY A 61 -7.33 11.70 -12.74
N PRO A 62 -8.02 10.97 -13.63
CA PRO A 62 -9.40 10.56 -13.42
C PRO A 62 -9.51 9.49 -12.34
N CYS A 63 -10.64 9.45 -11.65
CA CYS A 63 -10.97 8.35 -10.76
C CYS A 63 -11.62 7.21 -11.56
N ALA A 64 -10.80 6.34 -12.13
CA ALA A 64 -11.23 5.20 -12.93
C ALA A 64 -11.55 3.96 -12.07
N GLY A 65 -12.30 3.01 -12.61
CA GLY A 65 -12.52 1.71 -11.97
C GLY A 65 -13.53 1.68 -10.83
N PHE A 66 -13.36 0.68 -9.96
CA PHE A 66 -14.31 0.32 -8.90
C PHE A 66 -13.59 0.05 -7.58
N VAL A 67 -14.17 0.56 -6.50
CA VAL A 67 -13.65 0.48 -5.14
C VAL A 67 -14.73 -0.04 -4.19
N ASP A 68 -14.32 -0.42 -2.99
CA ASP A 68 -15.24 -0.73 -1.90
C ASP A 68 -15.82 0.56 -1.30
N LYS A 69 -16.93 0.39 -0.58
CA LYS A 69 -17.63 1.52 0.05
C LYS A 69 -16.78 2.18 1.14
N ALA A 70 -16.04 1.38 1.91
CA ALA A 70 -15.09 1.86 2.91
C ALA A 70 -13.69 1.95 2.30
N ALA A 71 -12.85 2.82 2.87
CA ALA A 71 -11.43 2.87 2.51
C ALA A 71 -10.71 1.61 3.02
N ASP A 72 -9.71 1.15 2.26
CA ASP A 72 -8.91 -0.03 2.60
C ASP A 72 -7.86 0.28 3.68
N HIS A 73 -7.36 1.52 3.67
CA HIS A 73 -6.36 2.00 4.63
C HIS A 73 -6.65 3.41 5.12
N THR A 74 -6.28 3.66 6.37
CA THR A 74 -6.12 5.00 6.92
C THR A 74 -4.63 5.28 7.09
N LEU A 75 -4.12 6.37 6.53
CA LEU A 75 -2.74 6.82 6.70
C LEU A 75 -2.70 8.12 7.50
N LYS A 76 -2.14 8.08 8.70
CA LYS A 76 -1.89 9.24 9.54
C LYS A 76 -0.44 9.69 9.43
N LEU A 77 -0.24 10.85 8.84
CA LEU A 77 1.05 11.54 8.78
C LEU A 77 1.18 12.47 10.00
N THR A 78 2.20 12.26 10.84
CA THR A 78 2.41 13.10 12.04
C THR A 78 3.20 14.37 11.77
N SER A 79 3.77 14.51 10.58
CA SER A 79 4.47 15.70 10.07
C SER A 79 4.23 15.88 8.56
N LYS A 80 4.66 17.03 8.01
CA LYS A 80 4.68 17.27 6.56
C LYS A 80 5.82 16.46 5.93
N PHE A 81 5.55 15.89 4.76
CA PHE A 81 6.57 15.32 3.87
C PHE A 81 6.74 16.20 2.64
N ASP A 82 7.99 16.56 2.32
CA ASP A 82 8.31 17.29 1.06
C ASP A 82 8.41 16.33 -0.13
N TYR A 83 8.44 15.02 0.15
CA TYR A 83 8.24 13.96 -0.82
C TYR A 83 7.71 12.73 -0.10
N LEU A 84 6.63 12.16 -0.62
CA LEU A 84 6.18 10.83 -0.27
C LEU A 84 5.55 10.21 -1.52
N LYS A 85 5.84 8.93 -1.75
CA LYS A 85 5.28 8.13 -2.83
C LYS A 85 4.48 6.98 -2.25
N LEU A 86 3.23 6.90 -2.66
CA LEU A 86 2.33 5.80 -2.40
C LEU A 86 2.10 5.08 -3.72
N GLN A 87 2.55 3.82 -3.82
CA GLN A 87 2.48 3.05 -5.06
C GLN A 87 1.90 1.66 -4.76
N VAL A 88 0.92 1.25 -5.55
CA VAL A 88 0.33 -0.08 -5.47
C VAL A 88 1.09 -1.02 -6.41
N GLU A 89 1.32 -2.24 -5.98
CA GLU A 89 1.76 -3.34 -6.84
C GLU A 89 0.73 -4.45 -6.80
N SER A 90 0.23 -4.82 -7.97
CA SER A 90 -0.73 -5.91 -8.12
C SER A 90 -0.42 -6.73 -9.39
N PRO A 91 -0.91 -7.97 -9.48
CA PRO A 91 -0.73 -8.80 -10.67
C PRO A 91 -1.52 -8.30 -11.90
N ARG A 92 -2.45 -7.35 -11.74
CA ARG A 92 -3.33 -6.82 -12.79
C ARG A 92 -3.65 -5.34 -12.57
N ASP A 93 -4.48 -4.79 -13.45
CA ASP A 93 -4.87 -3.38 -13.48
C ASP A 93 -5.67 -2.98 -12.22
N THR A 94 -5.13 -2.02 -11.48
CA THR A 94 -5.70 -1.50 -10.23
C THR A 94 -5.74 0.03 -10.28
N THR A 95 -6.55 0.63 -9.42
CA THR A 95 -6.65 2.10 -9.29
C THR A 95 -6.43 2.51 -7.85
N ILE A 96 -6.04 3.77 -7.60
CA ILE A 96 -5.95 4.35 -6.26
C ILE A 96 -6.75 5.64 -6.18
N ILE A 97 -7.44 5.82 -5.05
CA ILE A 97 -8.05 7.09 -4.64
C ILE A 97 -7.50 7.42 -3.27
N ILE A 98 -7.02 8.65 -3.08
CA ILE A 98 -6.57 9.14 -1.78
C ILE A 98 -7.29 10.42 -1.45
N LYS A 99 -7.89 10.49 -0.25
CA LYS A 99 -8.55 11.69 0.28
C LYS A 99 -7.92 12.12 1.58
N GLY A 100 -7.64 13.39 1.75
CA GLY A 100 -7.16 13.93 3.03
C GLY A 100 -6.84 15.42 2.96
N PRO A 101 -6.00 15.92 3.87
CA PRO A 101 -5.55 17.31 3.85
C PRO A 101 -4.96 17.68 2.49
N GLY A 102 -5.49 18.73 1.87
CA GLY A 102 -5.08 19.23 0.56
C GLY A 102 -5.99 18.82 -0.60
N GLY A 103 -6.82 17.78 -0.44
CA GLY A 103 -7.81 17.41 -1.46
C GLY A 103 -7.99 15.91 -1.67
N THR A 104 -8.25 15.56 -2.93
CA THR A 104 -8.46 14.20 -3.40
C THR A 104 -7.61 13.97 -4.65
N TRP A 105 -7.02 12.79 -4.75
CA TRP A 105 -6.14 12.38 -5.84
C TRP A 105 -6.52 11.00 -6.32
N CYS A 106 -6.53 10.83 -7.63
CA CYS A 106 -6.80 9.57 -8.29
C CYS A 106 -5.72 9.27 -9.32
N ASN A 107 -5.44 7.98 -9.51
CA ASN A 107 -4.55 7.48 -10.55
C ASN A 107 -4.80 5.98 -10.79
N ASP A 108 -4.59 5.51 -12.03
CA ASP A 108 -4.66 4.10 -12.44
C ASP A 108 -3.32 3.60 -13.03
N ASP A 109 -2.70 4.39 -13.91
CA ASP A 109 -1.51 3.97 -14.67
C ASP A 109 -0.26 4.81 -14.31
N PHE A 110 0.27 4.70 -13.08
CA PHE A 110 1.51 5.38 -12.67
C PHE A 110 2.77 4.65 -13.17
N ASP A 111 2.81 3.33 -12.99
CA ASP A 111 3.87 2.44 -13.45
C ASP A 111 3.26 1.25 -14.18
N GLY A 112 3.13 1.37 -15.49
CA GLY A 112 2.33 0.44 -16.28
C GLY A 112 0.87 0.47 -15.83
N LYS A 113 0.37 -0.66 -15.31
CA LYS A 113 -1.01 -0.84 -14.81
C LYS A 113 -1.17 -0.75 -13.30
N ASN A 114 -0.10 -0.31 -12.64
CA ASN A 114 -0.05 -0.15 -11.21
C ASN A 114 -0.18 1.35 -10.88
N PRO A 115 -1.14 1.74 -10.02
CA PRO A 115 -1.40 3.12 -9.70
C PRO A 115 -0.44 3.64 -8.64
N GLY A 116 -0.28 4.95 -8.61
CA GLY A 116 0.55 5.61 -7.60
C GLY A 116 0.36 7.11 -7.57
N ILE A 117 0.62 7.69 -6.39
CA ILE A 117 0.60 9.14 -6.16
C ILE A 117 1.91 9.54 -5.51
N VAL A 118 2.50 10.61 -6.03
CA VAL A 118 3.77 11.17 -5.54
C VAL A 118 3.62 12.68 -5.38
N GLY A 119 4.28 13.24 -4.37
CA GLY A 119 4.32 14.69 -4.19
C GLY A 119 4.61 15.09 -2.75
N GLU A 120 4.25 16.33 -2.43
CA GLU A 120 4.25 16.84 -1.06
C GLU A 120 2.97 16.43 -0.33
N TRP A 121 3.10 16.07 0.95
CA TRP A 121 1.99 15.63 1.78
C TRP A 121 1.95 16.42 3.08
N LEU A 122 0.77 16.94 3.40
CA LEU A 122 0.55 17.69 4.63
C LEU A 122 0.42 16.71 5.81
N LYS A 123 0.68 17.22 7.01
CA LYS A 123 0.35 16.50 8.25
C LYS A 123 -1.17 16.27 8.29
N GLY A 124 -1.59 15.05 8.65
CA GLY A 124 -2.98 14.72 8.92
C GLY A 124 -3.36 13.30 8.51
N THR A 125 -4.67 13.05 8.39
CA THR A 125 -5.20 11.71 8.14
C THR A 125 -5.72 11.62 6.72
N TYR A 126 -5.32 10.56 6.03
CA TYR A 126 -5.67 10.24 4.66
C TYR A 126 -6.43 8.91 4.63
N GLN A 127 -7.48 8.84 3.83
CA GLN A 127 -8.20 7.61 3.49
C GLN A 127 -7.76 7.16 2.11
N ILE A 128 -7.46 5.87 1.96
CA ILE A 128 -6.92 5.29 0.74
C ILE A 128 -7.84 4.15 0.31
N TRP A 129 -8.35 4.25 -0.91
CA TRP A 129 -9.03 3.16 -1.60
C TRP A 129 -8.10 2.62 -2.68
N VAL A 130 -7.99 1.31 -2.76
CA VAL A 130 -7.32 0.58 -3.84
C VAL A 130 -8.38 -0.22 -4.57
N GLY A 131 -8.70 0.21 -5.78
CA GLY A 131 -9.73 -0.39 -6.60
C GLY A 131 -9.16 -1.33 -7.66
N SER A 132 -10.08 -1.97 -8.38
CA SER A 132 -9.82 -2.67 -9.63
C SER A 132 -10.35 -1.85 -10.79
N TYR A 133 -9.68 -1.89 -11.94
CA TYR A 133 -10.19 -1.22 -13.14
C TYR A 133 -11.55 -1.82 -13.59
N GLU A 134 -11.65 -3.15 -13.50
CA GLU A 134 -12.87 -3.90 -13.83
C GLU A 134 -13.78 -4.07 -12.61
N LYS A 135 -15.10 -3.97 -12.81
CA LYS A 135 -16.10 -4.16 -11.75
C LYS A 135 -16.08 -5.61 -11.22
N GLY A 136 -16.12 -5.76 -9.90
CA GLY A 136 -16.24 -7.08 -9.25
C GLY A 136 -15.01 -7.97 -9.41
N LYS A 137 -13.87 -7.41 -9.83
CA LYS A 137 -12.56 -8.08 -9.78
C LYS A 137 -11.88 -7.71 -8.47
N TYR A 138 -11.37 -8.73 -7.77
CA TYR A 138 -10.63 -8.55 -6.54
C TYR A 138 -9.21 -9.07 -6.75
N LEU A 139 -8.21 -8.23 -6.51
CA LEU A 139 -6.81 -8.54 -6.76
C LEU A 139 -6.02 -8.33 -5.47
N PRO A 140 -5.15 -9.27 -5.06
CA PRO A 140 -4.23 -9.00 -3.97
C PRO A 140 -3.25 -7.92 -4.40
N TYR A 141 -2.95 -6.99 -3.50
CA TYR A 141 -1.97 -5.93 -3.76
C TYR A 141 -1.03 -5.70 -2.58
N THR A 142 0.10 -5.06 -2.87
CA THR A 142 0.97 -4.44 -1.88
C THR A 142 1.01 -2.93 -2.10
N LEU A 143 0.65 -2.15 -1.10
CA LEU A 143 0.86 -0.70 -1.09
C LEU A 143 2.24 -0.42 -0.48
N LYS A 144 3.10 0.20 -1.28
CA LYS A 144 4.43 0.68 -0.89
C LYS A 144 4.36 2.16 -0.57
N ILE A 145 4.89 2.54 0.59
CA ILE A 145 4.99 3.93 1.05
C ILE A 145 6.47 4.23 1.26
N THR A 146 6.99 5.25 0.58
CA THR A 146 8.41 5.63 0.66
C THR A 146 8.61 7.13 0.65
N GLU A 147 9.56 7.64 1.44
CA GLU A 147 10.01 9.04 1.38
C GLU A 147 11.30 9.21 0.55
N VAL A 148 11.77 8.14 -0.08
CA VAL A 148 12.91 8.15 -1.01
C VAL A 148 12.43 8.38 -2.45
N LYS A 149 13.08 9.34 -3.13
CA LYS A 149 12.80 9.73 -4.51
C LYS A 149 13.19 8.65 -5.53
#